data_AF-A0AAN6S666-F1
#
_entry.id   AF-A0AAN6S666-F1
#
_cell.length_a   1.000
_cell.length_b   1.000
_cell.length_c   1.000
_cell.angle_alpha   90.00
_cell.angle_beta   90.00
_cell.angle_gamma   90.00
#
_symmetry.space_group_name_H-M   'P 1'
#
loop_
_entity.id
_entity.type
_entity.pdbx_description
1 polymer ?
#
loop_
_entity_poly.entity_id
_entity_poly.type
_entity_poly.pdbx_seq_one_letter_code
_entity_poly.pdbx_strand_id
1 'polypeptide(L)'
;MPPSIVRGFGLDDNFDEPKNLGGLGADIGQLRLDDGTVIEAGRVLMRDEWNTAFYPRLAEASKPQDIWIHKNRLSGFWGGTEIGEALHRRGVRTLLFAGENTDQCVAGSMEDAYTRGWDCLMLSDGCGTTSPEFATQCTEYNCENGWGFVLTCQQLAHGVDNMQTAPDAGR
;
A
#
# COMPACT_ATOMS: atom_id res chain seq x y z
N MET A 1 9.41 14.03 12.17
CA MET A 1 8.14 13.30 11.91
C MET A 1 7.08 13.85 12.86
N PRO A 2 5.82 14.06 12.45
CA PRO A 2 4.78 14.58 13.33
C PRO A 2 4.58 13.70 14.57
N PRO A 3 4.28 14.28 15.75
CA PRO A 3 4.07 13.51 16.99
C PRO A 3 2.98 12.43 16.90
N SER A 4 1.95 12.65 16.06
CA SER A 4 0.88 11.68 15.83
C SER A 4 1.38 10.37 15.21
N ILE A 5 2.35 10.44 14.30
CA ILE A 5 2.93 9.27 13.64
C ILE A 5 3.82 8.49 14.61
N VAL A 6 4.58 9.21 15.45
CA VAL A 6 5.42 8.59 16.49
C VAL A 6 4.56 7.83 17.51
N ARG A 7 3.38 8.37 17.86
CA ARG A 7 2.43 7.71 18.76
C ARG A 7 1.74 6.51 18.12
N GLY A 8 1.37 6.60 16.83
CA GLY A 8 0.61 5.54 16.14
C GLY A 8 1.37 4.22 16.03
N PHE A 9 2.65 4.26 15.64
CA PHE A 9 3.45 3.04 15.44
C PHE A 9 3.86 2.31 16.74
N GLY A 10 3.80 2.98 17.89
CA GLY A 10 4.17 2.37 19.18
C GLY A 10 3.04 1.60 19.88
N LEU A 11 1.86 1.53 19.27
CA LEU A 11 0.63 0.99 19.87
C LEU A 11 0.13 -0.28 19.17
N ASP A 12 1.02 -1.02 18.50
CA ASP A 12 0.63 -2.26 17.82
C ASP A 12 0.05 -3.29 18.80
N ASP A 13 -1.26 -3.50 18.74
CA ASP A 13 -2.04 -4.44 19.53
C ASP A 13 -2.45 -5.69 18.74
N ASN A 14 -1.89 -5.88 17.53
CA ASN A 14 -2.13 -7.07 16.71
C ASN A 14 -1.43 -8.35 17.25
N PHE A 15 -0.67 -8.23 18.34
CA PHE A 15 -0.01 -9.35 19.00
C PHE A 15 -0.78 -9.76 20.26
N ASP A 16 -0.80 -11.08 20.54
CA ASP A 16 -1.50 -11.68 21.70
C ASP A 16 -1.10 -11.05 23.07
N GLU A 17 0.03 -10.35 23.13
CA GLU A 17 0.38 -9.45 24.22
C GLU A 17 0.76 -8.07 23.65
N PRO A 18 0.32 -6.94 24.27
CA PRO A 18 0.67 -5.61 23.81
C PRO A 18 2.18 -5.42 23.89
N LYS A 19 2.83 -5.48 22.73
CA LYS A 19 4.25 -5.16 22.60
C LYS A 19 4.35 -3.68 22.29
N ASN A 20 4.78 -2.89 23.27
CA ASN A 20 5.32 -1.57 22.95
C ASN A 20 6.64 -1.77 22.20
N LEU A 21 6.56 -1.85 20.87
CA LEU A 21 7.69 -1.98 19.96
C LEU A 21 8.62 -0.74 19.97
N GLY A 22 8.23 0.29 20.73
CA GLY A 22 8.84 1.61 20.66
C GLY A 22 8.34 2.40 19.45
N GLY A 23 8.76 3.66 19.36
CA GLY A 23 8.47 4.49 18.19
C GLY A 23 9.36 4.15 17.00
N LEU A 24 9.24 4.93 15.93
CA LEU A 24 10.12 4.87 14.76
C LEU A 24 11.60 4.70 15.13
N GLY A 25 12.25 3.69 14.57
CA GLY A 25 13.68 3.42 14.77
C GLY A 25 14.06 2.71 16.06
N ALA A 26 13.10 2.40 16.92
CA ALA A 26 13.33 1.52 18.06
C ALA A 26 13.73 0.13 17.56
N ASP A 27 14.54 -0.57 18.36
CA ASP A 27 14.94 -1.94 18.08
C ASP A 27 13.82 -2.89 18.49
N ILE A 28 13.36 -3.70 17.53
CA ILE A 28 12.30 -4.71 17.75
C ILE A 28 12.89 -5.94 18.47
N GLY A 29 14.19 -6.19 18.29
CA GLY A 29 14.87 -7.37 18.78
C GLY A 29 14.49 -8.65 18.03
N GLN A 30 14.55 -9.78 18.73
CA GLN A 30 14.33 -11.09 18.15
C GLN A 30 12.85 -11.45 18.05
N LEU A 31 12.45 -11.97 16.89
CA LEU A 31 11.13 -12.55 16.66
C LEU A 31 11.24 -14.04 16.37
N ARG A 32 10.28 -14.81 16.86
CA ARG A 32 10.09 -16.21 16.50
C ARG A 32 8.94 -16.30 15.51
N LEU A 33 9.21 -16.85 14.33
CA LEU A 33 8.23 -17.07 13.27
C LEU A 33 7.40 -18.35 13.53
N ASP A 34 6.31 -18.53 12.78
CA ASP A 34 5.40 -19.67 12.90
C ASP A 34 6.09 -21.03 12.67
N ASP A 35 7.13 -21.05 11.84
CA ASP A 35 7.95 -22.23 11.58
C ASP A 35 8.99 -22.52 12.69
N GLY A 36 9.01 -21.69 13.74
CA GLY A 36 9.92 -21.78 14.87
C GLY A 36 11.27 -21.07 14.68
N THR A 37 11.56 -20.56 13.47
CA THR A 37 12.78 -19.82 13.17
C THR A 37 12.87 -18.54 14.00
N VAL A 38 14.05 -18.24 14.53
CA VAL A 38 14.32 -16.98 15.23
C VAL A 38 15.10 -16.05 14.32
N ILE A 39 14.63 -14.81 14.19
CA ILE A 39 15.21 -13.78 13.34
C ILE A 39 15.46 -12.51 14.14
N GLU A 40 16.41 -11.69 13.69
CA GLU A 40 16.53 -10.29 14.11
C GLU A 40 15.56 -9.46 13.27
N ALA A 41 14.54 -8.87 13.91
CA ALA A 41 13.51 -8.11 13.19
C ALA A 41 14.00 -6.71 12.76
N GLY A 42 15.12 -6.26 13.33
CA GLY A 42 15.73 -4.97 13.04
C GLY A 42 14.97 -3.81 13.68
N ARG A 43 15.19 -2.60 13.16
CA ARG A 43 14.61 -1.38 13.71
C ARG A 43 13.31 -0.98 13.02
N VAL A 44 12.34 -0.50 13.78
CA VAL A 44 11.00 -0.10 13.31
C VAL A 44 11.08 0.85 12.11
N LEU A 45 10.62 0.40 10.95
CA LEU A 45 10.51 1.14 9.69
C LEU A 45 11.84 1.75 9.20
N MET A 46 12.96 1.10 9.49
CA MET A 46 14.26 1.49 8.97
C MET A 46 14.60 0.68 7.73
N ARG A 47 15.18 1.38 6.74
CA ARG A 47 15.55 0.77 5.46
C ARG A 47 16.54 -0.39 5.66
N ASP A 48 16.43 -1.39 4.81
CA ASP A 48 17.31 -2.56 4.75
C ASP A 48 17.24 -3.44 6.01
N GLU A 49 16.21 -3.25 6.84
CA GLU A 49 15.85 -4.13 7.96
C GLU A 49 14.79 -5.15 7.55
N TRP A 50 14.74 -6.29 8.24
CA TRP A 50 13.78 -7.37 7.95
C TRP A 50 12.33 -6.90 7.91
N ASN A 51 11.91 -6.05 8.87
CA ASN A 51 10.54 -5.52 8.94
C ASN A 51 10.15 -4.58 7.77
N THR A 52 11.11 -4.18 6.93
CA THR A 52 10.86 -3.37 5.72
C THR A 52 11.16 -4.11 4.43
N ALA A 53 11.61 -5.36 4.53
CA ALA A 53 11.86 -6.20 3.37
C ALA A 53 10.53 -6.48 2.64
N PHE A 54 10.60 -6.57 1.32
CA PHE A 54 9.42 -6.86 0.54
C PHE A 54 8.94 -8.30 0.78
N TYR A 55 7.63 -8.49 0.85
CA TYR A 55 7.05 -9.79 1.17
C TYR A 55 7.47 -10.85 0.13
N PRO A 56 8.10 -11.98 0.54
CA PRO A 56 8.77 -12.89 -0.40
C PRO A 56 7.89 -13.37 -1.56
N ARG A 57 6.63 -13.72 -1.30
CA ARG A 57 5.72 -14.20 -2.37
C ARG A 57 5.39 -13.13 -3.40
N LEU A 58 5.36 -11.87 -3.01
CA LEU A 58 5.20 -10.76 -3.96
C LEU A 58 6.53 -10.48 -4.67
N ALA A 59 7.67 -10.63 -3.99
CA ALA A 59 8.99 -10.48 -4.58
C ALA A 59 9.20 -11.47 -5.75
N GLU A 60 8.76 -12.71 -5.58
CA GLU A 60 8.78 -13.75 -6.63
C GLU A 60 7.96 -13.37 -7.87
N ALA A 61 6.87 -12.62 -7.69
CA ALA A 61 6.01 -12.15 -8.78
C ALA A 61 6.52 -10.88 -9.46
N SER A 62 7.55 -10.22 -8.91
CA SER A 62 8.08 -8.97 -9.44
C SER A 62 8.82 -9.15 -10.77
N LYS A 63 8.80 -8.11 -11.59
CA LYS A 63 9.43 -8.06 -12.92
C LYS A 63 10.55 -7.02 -12.94
N PRO A 64 11.55 -7.16 -13.85
CA PRO A 64 12.66 -6.20 -13.93
C PRO A 64 12.24 -4.74 -14.15
N GLN A 65 11.08 -4.49 -14.75
CA GLN A 65 10.53 -3.15 -14.99
C GLN A 65 9.79 -2.53 -13.80
N ASP A 66 9.55 -3.30 -12.74
CA ASP A 66 8.86 -2.84 -11.54
C ASP A 66 9.76 -1.85 -10.79
N ILE A 67 9.15 -0.83 -10.18
CA ILE A 67 9.88 0.23 -9.48
C ILE A 67 9.62 0.09 -7.98
N TRP A 68 10.70 0.06 -7.22
CA TRP A 68 10.66 0.09 -5.76
C TRP A 68 10.82 1.52 -5.27
N ILE A 69 9.90 1.95 -4.40
CA ILE A 69 9.88 3.33 -3.92
C ILE A 69 9.80 3.31 -2.40
N HIS A 70 10.86 3.83 -1.77
CA HIS A 70 10.84 4.06 -0.34
C HIS A 70 10.10 5.37 -0.05
N LYS A 71 9.13 5.31 0.86
CA LYS A 71 8.35 6.46 1.31
C LYS A 71 8.53 6.68 2.80
N ASN A 72 8.46 7.94 3.23
CA ASN A 72 8.52 8.34 4.64
C ASN A 72 7.24 9.07 5.08
N ARG A 73 6.18 8.96 4.30
CA ARG A 73 4.82 9.45 4.55
C ARG A 73 3.81 8.35 4.19
N LEU A 74 2.55 8.55 4.59
CA LEU A 74 1.47 7.62 4.25
C LEU A 74 1.34 7.50 2.73
N SER A 75 1.13 8.64 2.07
CA SER A 75 1.08 8.72 0.62
C SER A 75 2.45 8.49 -0.02
N GLY A 76 2.44 7.66 -1.06
CA GLY A 76 3.59 7.43 -1.93
C GLY A 76 3.98 8.62 -2.80
N PHE A 77 3.16 9.67 -2.89
CA PHE A 77 3.41 10.87 -3.72
C PHE A 77 4.04 12.06 -2.97
N TRP A 78 4.22 11.93 -1.66
CA TRP A 78 4.82 12.95 -0.80
C TRP A 78 6.24 12.61 -0.36
N GLY A 79 6.98 13.64 0.05
CA GLY A 79 8.32 13.47 0.61
C GLY A 79 9.43 13.34 -0.43
N GLY A 80 9.19 13.82 -1.67
CA GLY A 80 10.18 13.79 -2.74
C GLY A 80 10.35 12.42 -3.37
N THR A 81 9.32 11.58 -3.33
CA THR A 81 9.29 10.31 -4.07
C THR A 81 9.22 10.60 -5.57
N GLU A 82 10.08 9.96 -6.35
CA GLU A 82 10.14 10.14 -7.81
C GLU A 82 8.98 9.43 -8.55
N ILE A 83 8.00 8.88 -7.81
CA ILE A 83 6.90 8.08 -8.37
C ILE A 83 6.11 8.86 -9.41
N GLY A 84 5.76 10.11 -9.11
CA GLY A 84 4.92 10.91 -9.99
C GLY A 84 5.60 11.17 -11.33
N GLU A 85 6.88 11.48 -11.32
CA GLU A 85 7.65 11.68 -12.55
C GLU A 85 7.85 10.36 -13.30
N ALA A 86 8.12 9.26 -12.60
CA ALA A 86 8.29 7.96 -13.21
C ALA A 86 7.02 7.49 -13.92
N LEU A 87 5.84 7.71 -13.31
CA LEU A 87 4.54 7.41 -13.92
C LEU A 87 4.25 8.29 -15.14
N HIS A 88 4.50 9.61 -15.05
CA HIS A 88 4.35 10.53 -16.19
C HIS A 88 5.26 10.16 -17.36
N ARG A 89 6.54 9.88 -17.10
CA ARG A 89 7.50 9.47 -18.15
C ARG A 89 7.08 8.17 -18.85
N ARG A 90 6.35 7.30 -18.16
CA ARG A 90 5.79 6.05 -18.72
C ARG A 90 4.44 6.24 -19.42
N GLY A 91 3.88 7.45 -19.44
CA GLY A 91 2.56 7.73 -20.04
C GLY A 91 1.40 7.05 -19.30
N VAL A 92 1.58 6.72 -18.02
CA VAL A 92 0.55 6.06 -17.22
C VAL A 92 -0.56 7.06 -16.91
N ARG A 93 -1.79 6.73 -17.31
CA ARG A 93 -2.99 7.54 -17.10
C ARG A 93 -3.92 7.01 -15.99
N THR A 94 -3.84 5.71 -15.71
CA THR A 94 -4.71 5.03 -14.75
C THR A 94 -3.86 4.27 -13.75
N LEU A 95 -4.18 4.40 -12.46
CA LEU A 95 -3.48 3.76 -11.35
C LEU A 95 -4.43 2.82 -10.60
N LEU A 96 -3.93 1.64 -10.27
CA LEU A 96 -4.62 0.67 -9.44
C LEU A 96 -3.98 0.64 -8.06
N PHE A 97 -4.79 0.66 -7.02
CA PHE A 97 -4.37 0.73 -5.63
C PHE A 97 -4.76 -0.56 -4.90
N ALA A 98 -3.76 -1.16 -4.25
CA ALA A 98 -3.86 -2.36 -3.43
C ALA A 98 -2.82 -2.25 -2.29
N GLY A 99 -2.98 -3.05 -1.23
CA GLY A 99 -2.06 -3.12 -0.10
C GLY A 99 -2.67 -2.65 1.22
N GLU A 100 -1.81 -2.18 2.12
CA GLU A 100 -2.16 -1.89 3.51
C GLU A 100 -1.55 -0.55 3.97
N ASN A 101 -2.22 0.27 4.79
CA ASN A 101 -3.61 0.14 5.26
C ASN A 101 -4.59 0.82 4.29
N THR A 102 -5.76 0.20 4.08
CA THR A 102 -6.85 0.71 3.24
C THR A 102 -7.15 2.19 3.52
N ASP A 103 -7.39 2.52 4.79
CA ASP A 103 -7.79 3.84 5.28
C ASP A 103 -6.64 4.83 5.48
N GLN A 104 -5.39 4.41 5.27
CA GLN A 104 -4.21 5.25 5.49
C GLN A 104 -3.30 5.33 4.27
N CYS A 105 -2.38 4.39 4.10
CA CYS A 105 -1.38 4.45 3.03
C CYS A 105 -2.02 4.33 1.65
N VAL A 106 -3.03 3.47 1.51
CA VAL A 106 -3.77 3.29 0.25
C VAL A 106 -4.60 4.54 -0.04
N ALA A 107 -5.52 4.90 0.87
CA ALA A 107 -6.36 6.10 0.74
C ALA A 107 -5.55 7.37 0.47
N GLY A 108 -4.51 7.64 1.28
CA GLY A 108 -3.70 8.84 1.14
C GLY A 108 -2.92 8.88 -0.18
N SER A 109 -2.41 7.75 -0.66
CA SER A 109 -1.76 7.69 -1.99
C SER A 109 -2.75 7.92 -3.11
N MET A 110 -3.97 7.38 -2.99
CA MET A 110 -5.02 7.48 -3.98
C MET A 110 -5.58 8.90 -4.08
N GLU A 111 -5.86 9.55 -2.94
CA GLU A 111 -6.34 10.93 -2.92
C GLU A 111 -5.34 11.90 -3.56
N ASP A 112 -4.03 11.72 -3.30
CA ASP A 112 -2.99 12.53 -3.95
C ASP A 112 -2.86 12.25 -5.44
N ALA A 113 -2.97 10.99 -5.85
CA ALA A 113 -2.95 10.62 -7.26
C ALA A 113 -4.14 11.24 -8.00
N TYR A 114 -5.35 11.10 -7.45
CA TYR A 114 -6.56 11.72 -7.95
C TYR A 114 -6.39 13.23 -8.09
N THR A 115 -5.90 13.90 -7.04
CA THR A 115 -5.69 15.36 -7.03
C THR A 115 -4.68 15.81 -8.08
N ARG A 116 -3.73 14.94 -8.44
CA ARG A 116 -2.73 15.19 -9.48
C ARG A 116 -3.19 14.79 -10.89
N GLY A 117 -4.40 14.25 -11.05
CA GLY A 117 -5.06 14.03 -12.33
C GLY A 117 -4.95 12.62 -12.91
N TRP A 118 -4.60 11.60 -12.10
CA TRP A 118 -4.69 10.20 -12.53
C TRP A 118 -6.10 9.64 -12.37
N ASP A 119 -6.53 8.80 -13.32
CA ASP A 119 -7.69 7.94 -13.11
C ASP A 119 -7.33 6.90 -12.04
N CYS A 120 -8.09 6.80 -10.96
CA CYS A 120 -7.74 5.93 -9.84
C CYS A 120 -8.76 4.82 -9.62
N LEU A 121 -8.27 3.61 -9.36
CA LEU A 121 -9.06 2.40 -9.12
C LEU A 121 -8.58 1.70 -7.84
N MET A 122 -9.45 1.50 -6.86
CA MET A 122 -9.13 0.74 -5.64
C MET A 122 -9.60 -0.71 -5.78
N LEU A 123 -8.71 -1.66 -5.49
CA LEU A 123 -9.03 -3.08 -5.43
C LEU A 123 -9.48 -3.44 -4.02
N SER A 124 -10.80 -3.52 -3.77
CA SER A 124 -11.34 -3.68 -2.40
C SER A 124 -10.85 -4.96 -1.71
N ASP A 125 -10.87 -6.08 -2.41
CA ASP A 125 -10.34 -7.38 -1.96
C ASP A 125 -8.81 -7.50 -2.09
N GLY A 126 -8.15 -6.47 -2.65
CA GLY A 126 -6.70 -6.31 -2.68
C GLY A 126 -6.17 -5.36 -1.61
N CYS A 127 -7.06 -4.75 -0.80
CA CYS A 127 -6.72 -3.84 0.28
C CYS A 127 -7.04 -4.46 1.64
N GLY A 128 -6.24 -4.15 2.65
CA GLY A 128 -6.43 -4.63 4.02
C GLY A 128 -6.14 -3.56 5.05
N THR A 129 -6.77 -3.67 6.23
CA THR A 129 -6.47 -2.85 7.40
C THR A 129 -6.91 -3.56 8.67
N THR A 130 -6.28 -3.24 9.79
CA THR A 130 -6.69 -3.66 11.14
C THR A 130 -7.54 -2.59 11.84
N SER A 131 -7.74 -1.43 11.21
CA SER A 131 -8.70 -0.42 11.66
C SER A 131 -10.11 -1.00 11.76
N PRO A 132 -10.99 -0.46 12.63
CA PRO A 132 -12.39 -0.87 12.67
C PRO A 132 -13.07 -0.77 11.29
N GLU A 133 -14.06 -1.63 11.04
CA GLU A 133 -14.73 -1.77 9.74
C GLU A 133 -15.22 -0.45 9.14
N PHE A 134 -15.70 0.49 9.97
CA PHE A 134 -16.17 1.80 9.51
C PHE A 134 -15.08 2.61 8.77
N ALA A 135 -13.80 2.36 9.04
CA ALA A 135 -12.69 3.03 8.37
C ALA A 135 -12.60 2.60 6.90
N THR A 136 -12.72 1.30 6.64
CA THR A 136 -12.82 0.74 5.28
C THR A 136 -14.07 1.26 4.58
N GLN A 137 -15.24 1.18 5.24
CA GLN A 137 -16.51 1.65 4.66
C GLN A 137 -16.46 3.14 4.27
N CYS A 138 -15.89 3.99 5.13
CA CYS A 138 -15.72 5.42 4.85
C CYS A 138 -14.77 5.64 3.66
N THR A 139 -13.68 4.89 3.61
CA THR A 139 -12.67 4.99 2.55
C THR A 139 -13.24 4.57 1.20
N GLU A 140 -13.92 3.42 1.13
CA GLU A 140 -14.56 2.93 -0.09
C GLU A 140 -15.66 3.90 -0.55
N TYR A 141 -16.47 4.42 0.39
CA TYR A 141 -17.48 5.44 0.07
C TYR A 141 -16.86 6.69 -0.58
N ASN A 142 -15.81 7.26 0.02
CA ASN A 142 -15.13 8.44 -0.54
C ASN A 142 -14.46 8.14 -1.89
N CYS A 143 -13.91 6.93 -2.03
CA CYS A 143 -13.33 6.46 -3.26
C CYS A 143 -14.35 6.46 -4.39
N GLU A 144 -15.48 5.75 -4.22
CA GLU A 144 -16.54 5.64 -5.24
C GLU A 144 -17.21 6.98 -5.59
N ASN A 145 -17.23 7.93 -4.65
CA ASN A 145 -17.99 9.17 -4.79
C ASN A 145 -17.13 10.42 -5.03
N GLY A 146 -15.81 10.27 -5.11
CA GLY A 146 -14.91 11.42 -5.23
C GLY A 146 -13.57 11.14 -5.90
N TRP A 147 -12.88 10.07 -5.49
CA TRP A 147 -11.48 9.86 -5.89
C TRP A 147 -11.30 8.90 -7.08
N GLY A 148 -12.29 8.08 -7.41
CA GLY A 148 -12.17 7.09 -8.46
C GLY A 148 -13.28 6.04 -8.44
N PHE A 149 -12.91 4.78 -8.72
CA PHE A 149 -13.82 3.64 -8.64
C PHE A 149 -13.28 2.57 -7.69
N VAL A 150 -14.18 1.81 -7.08
CA VAL A 150 -13.86 0.60 -6.31
C VAL A 150 -14.30 -0.61 -7.14
N LEU A 151 -13.46 -1.65 -7.16
CA LEU A 151 -13.76 -2.92 -7.80
C LEU A 151 -13.00 -4.06 -7.12
N THR A 152 -13.41 -5.29 -7.35
CA THR A 152 -12.66 -6.48 -6.91
C THR A 152 -11.57 -6.86 -7.91
N CYS A 153 -10.58 -7.62 -7.47
CA CYS A 153 -9.54 -8.22 -8.32
C CYS A 153 -10.17 -9.09 -9.42
N GLN A 154 -11.27 -9.78 -9.11
CA GLN A 154 -12.01 -10.57 -10.11
C GLN A 154 -12.67 -9.68 -11.17
N GLN A 155 -13.28 -8.57 -10.77
CA GLN A 155 -13.87 -7.61 -11.71
C GLN A 155 -12.79 -6.97 -12.60
N LEU A 156 -11.62 -6.67 -12.04
CA LEU A 156 -10.48 -6.20 -12.81
C LEU A 156 -10.05 -7.23 -13.85
N ALA A 157 -9.83 -8.49 -13.45
CA ALA A 157 -9.40 -9.55 -14.34
C ALA A 157 -10.38 -9.73 -15.51
N HIS A 158 -11.68 -9.81 -15.20
CA HIS A 158 -12.72 -9.89 -16.21
C HIS A 158 -12.74 -8.65 -17.14
N GLY A 159 -12.54 -7.45 -16.59
CA GLY A 159 -12.44 -6.22 -17.38
C GLY A 159 -11.26 -6.24 -18.36
N VAL A 160 -10.09 -6.70 -17.90
CA VAL A 160 -8.88 -6.84 -18.73
C VAL A 160 -9.07 -7.87 -19.83
N ASP A 161 -9.63 -9.04 -19.50
CA ASP A 161 -9.91 -10.10 -20.48
C ASP A 161 -10.83 -9.58 -21.59
N ASN A 162 -11.88 -8.83 -21.23
CA ASN A 162 -12.78 -8.21 -22.21
C ASN A 162 -12.06 -7.16 -23.07
N MET A 163 -11.14 -6.37 -22.52
CA MET A 163 -10.36 -5.40 -23.31
C MET A 163 -9.40 -6.08 -24.29
N GLN A 164 -8.84 -7.24 -23.95
CA GLN A 164 -7.91 -7.97 -24.80
C GLN A 164 -8.60 -8.81 -25.87
N THR A 165 -9.83 -9.26 -25.61
CA THR A 165 -10.60 -10.13 -26.51
C THR A 165 -11.63 -9.38 -27.34
N ALA A 166 -11.92 -8.12 -27.00
CA ALA A 166 -12.76 -7.27 -27.84
C ALA A 166 -12.14 -7.15 -29.24
N PRO A 167 -12.92 -7.33 -30.33
CA PRO A 167 -12.45 -7.01 -31.66
C PRO A 167 -12.00 -5.55 -31.68
N ASP A 168 -10.85 -5.26 -32.30
CA ASP A 168 -10.29 -3.90 -32.41
C ASP A 168 -11.40 -2.90 -32.77
N ALA A 169 -11.88 -2.18 -31.74
CA ALA A 169 -12.84 -1.12 -31.90
C ALA A 169 -12.04 0.08 -32.39
N GLY A 170 -11.70 0.07 -33.69
CA GLY A 170 -10.80 0.99 -34.35
C GLY A 170 -10.73 2.37 -33.68
N ARG A 171 -9.64 2.59 -32.96
CA ARG A 171 -9.22 3.90 -32.47
C ARG A 171 -8.14 4.44 -33.40
#